data_AF-A0A6A6AB31-F1
#
_entry.id   AF-A0A6A6AB31-F1
#
_cell.length_a   1.000
_cell.length_b   1.000
_cell.length_c   1.000
_cell.angle_alpha   90.00
_cell.angle_beta   90.00
_cell.angle_gamma   90.00
#
_symmetry.space_group_name_H-M   'P 1'
#
loop_
_entity.id
_entity.type
_entity.pdbx_description
1 polymer ?
#
loop_
_entity_poly.entity_id
_entity_poly.type
_entity_poly.pdbx_seq_one_letter_code
_entity_poly.pdbx_strand_id
1 'polypeptide(L)'
;MSKFQDSLLGEYGVEWKDIAVALRPSTTLQYLFAGLGFLTFYVLVFKPLRNIFFHPLSHHPGPRLFAASSLPYGLWYISGYWHTKIFALHAHYGPIVRIGPNELSYACPEAWDDIYGRYVPAKRKENPKPEWYCSPASHDMVGANLGDHGRMRRVMAPGFTYGAMCKQEPLIAGHVDLFLEKLAEKCKGGEEAEVNMLEWFTYCTFDLIGDLAFGEPFGCLENAMLHPWLQLVFANIYITHILVLCKRIPFFYLFLPLKTTVQLFLEFSRHVVLLKEVVDRRLAREGKRDDFMDIMTSKPSKTLYLTKEEIFKNAILLTGGGAETTSSSLTGMAYILAMRPDVKRKVVQELHATFASEADINMRSVAKLTYTGAFIEEALRYYPPGPNTMWRRTPEGGNTILGEHIPENTVLGIPHRVLYRSPTYWARADEFHPERWLPEGQRPSEFDADRRDGFQPFSYGPRVCIAMNLAYAEMRYILARYLWHFDIDITEKSKTWMDNQKAYLVWDKPGLFLRLTPVDGVARE
;
A
#
# COMPACT_ATOMS: atom_id res chain seq x y z
N MET A 1 71.27 -19.13 -6.01
CA MET A 1 69.94 -19.25 -5.36
C MET A 1 69.37 -20.67 -5.39
N SER A 2 69.62 -21.51 -6.42
CA SER A 2 69.09 -22.90 -6.43
C SER A 2 69.67 -23.81 -5.35
N LYS A 3 70.99 -23.74 -5.08
CA LYS A 3 71.64 -24.58 -4.04
C LYS A 3 71.17 -24.30 -2.59
N PHE A 4 70.56 -23.15 -2.32
CA PHE A 4 70.07 -22.80 -0.98
C PHE A 4 68.66 -23.33 -0.72
N GLN A 5 67.86 -23.53 -1.78
CA GLN A 5 66.51 -24.08 -1.67
C GLN A 5 66.53 -25.60 -1.43
N ASP A 6 67.48 -26.32 -2.02
CA ASP A 6 67.61 -27.77 -1.83
C ASP A 6 68.14 -28.14 -0.43
N SER A 7 68.93 -27.25 0.20
CA SER A 7 69.49 -27.47 1.54
C SER A 7 68.44 -27.45 2.66
N LEU A 8 67.41 -26.61 2.54
CA LEU A 8 66.36 -26.47 3.56
C LEU A 8 65.34 -27.62 3.52
N LEU A 9 65.11 -28.21 2.34
CA LEU A 9 64.16 -29.31 2.17
C LEU A 9 64.79 -30.68 2.45
N GLY A 10 66.10 -30.82 2.19
CA GLY A 10 66.87 -32.04 2.50
C GLY A 10 67.02 -32.31 4.00
N GLU A 11 67.07 -31.28 4.85
CA GLU A 11 67.22 -31.42 6.31
C GLU A 11 65.99 -32.05 6.99
N TYR A 12 64.83 -32.02 6.33
CA TYR A 12 63.56 -32.60 6.80
C TYR A 12 63.09 -33.80 5.94
N GLY A 13 63.88 -34.25 4.97
CA GLY A 13 63.56 -35.41 4.13
C GLY A 13 62.36 -35.25 3.19
N VAL A 14 62.06 -34.03 2.74
CA VAL A 14 60.90 -33.75 1.86
C VAL A 14 61.37 -33.40 0.45
N GLU A 15 61.00 -34.17 -0.58
CA GLU A 15 61.31 -33.83 -1.97
C GLU A 15 60.29 -32.83 -2.56
N TRP A 16 60.72 -31.98 -3.50
CA TRP A 16 59.82 -31.07 -4.24
C TRP A 16 58.65 -31.79 -4.93
N LYS A 17 58.84 -33.06 -5.32
CA LYS A 17 57.78 -33.90 -5.89
C LYS A 17 56.69 -34.24 -4.87
N ASP A 18 57.06 -34.45 -3.61
CA ASP A 18 56.10 -34.73 -2.53
C ASP A 18 55.26 -33.49 -2.19
N ILE A 19 55.88 -32.30 -2.24
CA ILE A 19 55.18 -31.02 -2.11
C ILE A 19 54.22 -30.81 -3.29
N ALA A 20 54.64 -31.12 -4.52
CA ALA A 20 53.80 -31.00 -5.71
C ALA A 20 52.62 -31.99 -5.72
N VAL A 21 52.78 -33.19 -5.14
CA VAL A 21 51.69 -34.17 -4.95
C VAL A 21 50.75 -33.70 -3.83
N ALA A 22 51.26 -33.14 -2.74
CA ALA A 22 50.45 -32.58 -1.65
C ALA A 22 49.67 -31.32 -2.06
N LEU A 23 50.17 -30.55 -3.03
CA LEU A 23 49.51 -29.36 -3.59
C LEU A 23 48.51 -29.65 -4.71
N ARG A 24 48.40 -30.90 -5.21
CA ARG A 24 47.34 -31.25 -6.16
C ARG A 24 46.00 -31.20 -5.45
N PRO A 25 45.04 -30.38 -5.91
CA PRO A 25 43.70 -30.38 -5.33
C PRO A 25 43.17 -31.82 -5.42
N SER A 26 42.66 -32.32 -4.31
CA SER A 26 42.05 -33.66 -4.26
C SER A 26 41.01 -33.78 -5.37
N THR A 27 40.77 -34.99 -5.87
CA THR A 27 39.71 -35.24 -6.86
C THR A 27 38.37 -34.64 -6.42
N THR A 28 38.06 -34.70 -5.11
CA THR A 28 36.92 -34.02 -4.48
C THR A 28 36.92 -32.50 -4.72
N LEU A 29 38.05 -31.83 -4.51
CA LEU A 29 38.18 -30.38 -4.70
C LEU A 29 38.05 -30.00 -6.19
N GLN A 30 38.55 -30.83 -7.10
CA GLN A 30 38.35 -30.65 -8.55
C GLN A 30 36.87 -30.77 -8.95
N TYR A 31 36.15 -31.78 -8.42
CA TYR A 31 34.70 -31.92 -8.65
C TYR A 31 33.90 -30.75 -8.07
N LEU A 32 34.30 -30.21 -6.91
CA LEU A 32 33.68 -29.02 -6.32
C LEU A 32 33.89 -27.78 -7.19
N PHE A 33 35.10 -27.54 -7.70
CA PHE A 33 35.37 -26.43 -8.61
C PHE A 33 34.61 -26.56 -9.94
N ALA A 34 34.56 -27.77 -10.51
CA ALA A 34 33.78 -28.03 -11.72
C ALA A 34 32.28 -27.81 -11.48
N GLY A 35 31.75 -28.28 -10.36
CA GLY A 35 30.36 -28.06 -9.96
C GLY A 35 30.03 -26.59 -9.76
N LEU A 36 30.89 -25.83 -9.07
CA LEU A 36 30.73 -24.39 -8.89
C LEU A 36 30.83 -23.64 -10.22
N GLY A 37 31.75 -24.04 -11.10
CA GLY A 37 31.88 -23.50 -12.45
C GLY A 37 30.63 -23.72 -13.29
N PHE A 38 30.08 -24.93 -13.29
CA PHE A 38 28.83 -25.26 -13.98
C PHE A 38 27.65 -24.47 -13.42
N LEU A 39 27.50 -24.40 -12.09
CA LEU A 39 26.45 -23.61 -11.45
C LEU A 39 26.56 -22.12 -11.81
N THR A 40 27.79 -21.58 -11.79
CA THR A 40 28.06 -20.18 -12.15
C THR A 40 27.70 -19.92 -13.61
N PHE A 41 28.11 -20.78 -14.54
CA PHE A 41 27.73 -20.69 -15.94
C PHE A 41 26.21 -20.79 -16.14
N TYR A 42 25.56 -21.73 -15.44
CA TYR A 42 24.11 -21.90 -15.52
C TYR A 42 23.37 -20.64 -15.05
N VAL A 43 23.75 -20.08 -13.89
CA VAL A 43 23.08 -18.93 -13.27
C VAL A 43 23.37 -17.62 -13.99
N LEU A 44 24.62 -17.39 -14.42
CA LEU A 44 25.05 -16.10 -14.97
C LEU A 44 24.95 -16.03 -16.50
N VAL A 45 24.94 -17.17 -17.20
CA VAL A 45 24.95 -17.20 -18.67
C VAL A 45 23.73 -17.92 -19.22
N PHE A 46 23.60 -19.22 -18.98
CA PHE A 46 22.58 -20.04 -19.63
C PHE A 46 21.15 -19.60 -19.28
N LYS A 47 20.84 -19.48 -17.98
CA LYS A 47 19.50 -19.10 -17.51
C LYS A 47 19.08 -17.70 -17.99
N PRO A 48 19.92 -16.65 -17.88
CA PRO A 48 19.65 -15.34 -18.48
C PRO A 48 19.36 -15.38 -19.98
N LEU A 49 20.21 -16.06 -20.77
CA LEU A 49 20.02 -16.17 -22.22
C LEU A 49 18.72 -16.91 -22.56
N ARG A 50 18.45 -18.03 -21.86
CA ARG A 50 17.19 -18.76 -21.99
C ARG A 50 15.99 -17.87 -21.68
N ASN A 51 16.06 -17.08 -20.61
CA ASN A 51 14.95 -16.22 -20.21
C ASN A 51 14.72 -15.06 -21.19
N ILE A 52 15.78 -14.51 -21.80
CA ILE A 52 15.65 -13.45 -22.80
C ILE A 52 15.03 -14.00 -24.10
N PHE A 53 15.60 -15.08 -24.66
CA PHE A 53 15.30 -15.49 -26.03
C PHE A 53 14.27 -16.63 -26.16
N PHE A 54 14.14 -17.48 -25.15
CA PHE A 54 13.38 -18.73 -25.24
C PHE A 54 12.29 -18.85 -24.16
N HIS A 55 12.09 -17.84 -23.33
CA HIS A 55 10.99 -17.84 -22.38
C HIS A 55 9.66 -17.68 -23.12
N PRO A 56 8.56 -18.29 -22.64
CA PRO A 56 7.21 -18.07 -23.19
C PRO A 56 6.73 -16.62 -23.22
N LEU A 57 7.42 -15.70 -22.53
CA LEU A 57 7.11 -14.27 -22.49
C LEU A 57 8.13 -13.44 -23.29
N SER A 58 8.98 -14.07 -24.11
CA SER A 58 10.06 -13.41 -24.84
C SER A 58 9.58 -12.42 -25.91
N HIS A 59 8.34 -12.56 -26.37
CA HIS A 59 7.71 -11.63 -27.32
C HIS A 59 7.20 -10.34 -26.67
N HIS A 60 7.03 -10.29 -25.35
CA HIS A 60 6.60 -9.07 -24.67
C HIS A 60 7.75 -8.05 -24.56
N PRO A 61 7.47 -6.75 -24.79
CA PRO A 61 8.49 -5.71 -24.73
C PRO A 61 8.96 -5.47 -23.29
N GLY A 62 10.23 -5.12 -23.12
CA GLY A 62 10.80 -4.78 -21.81
C GLY A 62 12.32 -4.83 -21.82
N PRO A 63 12.99 -4.32 -20.76
CA PRO A 63 14.44 -4.32 -20.71
C PRO A 63 15.00 -5.75 -20.62
N ARG A 64 16.00 -6.07 -21.44
CA ARG A 64 16.63 -7.40 -21.46
C ARG A 64 17.20 -7.83 -20.10
N LEU A 65 17.68 -6.90 -19.28
CA LEU A 65 18.17 -7.20 -17.92
C LEU A 65 17.06 -7.69 -16.99
N PHE A 66 15.84 -7.14 -17.11
CA PHE A 66 14.68 -7.58 -16.34
C PHE A 66 14.16 -8.93 -16.89
N ALA A 67 14.17 -9.11 -18.21
CA ALA A 67 13.84 -10.41 -18.81
C ALA A 67 14.83 -11.51 -18.39
N ALA A 68 16.12 -11.20 -18.27
CA ALA A 68 17.16 -12.14 -17.84
C ALA A 68 16.98 -12.62 -16.39
N SER A 69 16.66 -11.71 -15.47
CA SER A 69 16.65 -11.95 -14.03
C SER A 69 15.76 -10.94 -13.30
N SER A 70 15.21 -11.35 -12.15
CA SER A 70 14.46 -10.45 -11.25
C SER A 70 15.36 -9.55 -10.40
N LEU A 71 16.70 -9.68 -10.47
CA LEU A 71 17.62 -8.86 -9.68
C LEU A 71 17.48 -7.34 -9.90
N PRO A 72 17.35 -6.82 -11.15
CA PRO A 72 17.11 -5.39 -11.37
C PRO A 72 15.82 -4.91 -10.71
N TYR A 73 14.74 -5.71 -10.78
CA TYR A 73 13.51 -5.41 -10.05
C TYR A 73 13.81 -5.27 -8.55
N GLY A 74 14.53 -6.23 -7.96
CA GLY A 74 14.85 -6.21 -6.53
C GLY A 74 15.65 -4.98 -6.09
N LEU A 75 16.62 -4.54 -6.89
CA LEU A 75 17.42 -3.33 -6.63
C LEU A 75 16.57 -2.05 -6.67
N TRP A 76 15.66 -1.92 -7.64
CA TRP A 76 14.75 -0.78 -7.69
C TRP A 76 13.68 -0.85 -6.60
N TYR A 77 13.19 -2.05 -6.30
CA TYR A 77 12.19 -2.28 -5.27
C TYR A 77 12.75 -1.89 -3.89
N ILE A 78 13.92 -2.41 -3.48
CA ILE A 78 14.51 -2.08 -2.18
C ILE A 78 14.84 -0.59 -2.02
N SER A 79 15.12 0.12 -3.11
CA SER A 79 15.39 1.57 -3.08
C SER A 79 14.18 2.43 -2.71
N GLY A 80 12.96 1.91 -2.82
CA GLY A 80 11.71 2.65 -2.69
C GLY A 80 11.28 3.43 -3.95
N TYR A 81 12.10 3.43 -5.01
CA TYR A 81 11.82 4.15 -6.26
C TYR A 81 11.21 3.28 -7.38
N TRP A 82 10.69 2.09 -7.04
CA TRP A 82 10.06 1.20 -8.02
C TRP A 82 8.91 1.89 -8.77
N HIS A 83 8.06 2.63 -8.07
CA HIS A 83 6.94 3.40 -8.63
C HIS A 83 7.36 4.39 -9.73
N THR A 84 8.58 4.93 -9.65
CA THR A 84 9.15 5.84 -10.66
C THR A 84 9.79 5.05 -11.80
N LYS A 85 10.51 3.95 -11.47
CA LYS A 85 11.11 3.09 -12.50
C LYS A 85 10.06 2.47 -13.40
N ILE A 86 8.98 1.90 -12.84
CA ILE A 86 7.92 1.25 -13.61
C ILE A 86 7.15 2.24 -14.49
N PHE A 87 6.98 3.48 -14.03
CA PHE A 87 6.42 4.58 -14.83
C PHE A 87 7.27 4.84 -16.08
N ALA A 88 8.59 5.00 -15.92
CA ALA A 88 9.51 5.21 -17.04
C ALA A 88 9.55 4.00 -17.99
N LEU A 89 9.39 2.77 -17.48
CA LEU A 89 9.33 1.58 -18.32
C LEU A 89 8.07 1.57 -19.19
N HIS A 90 6.90 1.87 -18.63
CA HIS A 90 5.66 1.95 -19.41
C HIS A 90 5.66 3.10 -20.41
N ALA A 91 6.25 4.25 -20.06
CA ALA A 91 6.43 5.37 -20.99
C ALA A 91 7.28 4.98 -22.23
N HIS A 92 8.24 4.04 -22.07
CA HIS A 92 9.13 3.62 -23.15
C HIS A 92 8.62 2.39 -23.93
N TYR A 93 8.09 1.37 -23.24
CA TYR A 93 7.75 0.07 -23.83
C TYR A 93 6.24 -0.10 -24.11
N GLY A 94 5.39 0.82 -23.62
CA GLY A 94 3.94 0.80 -23.84
C GLY A 94 3.13 0.17 -22.69
N PRO A 95 1.87 -0.21 -22.94
CA PRO A 95 0.91 -0.57 -21.89
C PRO A 95 1.16 -1.94 -21.23
N ILE A 96 1.91 -2.83 -21.86
CA ILE A 96 2.24 -4.16 -21.32
C ILE A 96 3.75 -4.32 -21.36
N VAL A 97 4.38 -4.49 -20.20
CA VAL A 97 5.84 -4.53 -20.09
C VAL A 97 6.30 -5.74 -19.31
N ARG A 98 7.27 -6.47 -19.86
CA ARG A 98 7.96 -7.55 -19.17
C ARG A 98 9.00 -7.00 -18.20
N ILE A 99 8.78 -7.24 -16.91
CA ILE A 99 9.54 -6.68 -15.78
C ILE A 99 10.23 -7.76 -14.94
N GLY A 100 10.27 -8.98 -15.46
CA GLY A 100 10.93 -10.12 -14.85
C GLY A 100 10.92 -11.29 -15.83
N PRO A 101 11.61 -12.41 -15.52
CA PRO A 101 11.58 -13.59 -16.36
C PRO A 101 10.14 -14.08 -16.60
N ASN A 102 9.33 -14.19 -15.56
CA ASN A 102 7.94 -14.64 -15.59
C ASN A 102 6.97 -13.55 -15.09
N GLU A 103 7.23 -12.28 -15.40
CA GLU A 103 6.49 -11.16 -14.81
C GLU A 103 6.10 -10.09 -15.84
N LEU A 104 4.82 -9.73 -15.85
CA LEU A 104 4.22 -8.72 -16.73
C LEU A 104 3.55 -7.61 -15.91
N SER A 105 3.81 -6.36 -16.28
CA SER A 105 3.09 -5.20 -15.77
C SER A 105 2.09 -4.72 -16.83
N TYR A 106 0.84 -4.52 -16.43
CA TYR A 106 -0.23 -4.00 -17.28
C TYR A 106 -0.58 -2.59 -16.83
N ALA A 107 -0.60 -1.63 -17.75
CA ALA A 107 -1.02 -0.26 -17.50
C ALA A 107 -2.07 0.14 -18.52
N CYS A 108 -3.18 -0.61 -18.57
CA CYS A 108 -4.34 -0.33 -19.42
C CYS A 108 -5.65 -0.64 -18.68
N PRO A 109 -6.74 0.11 -18.91
CA PRO A 109 -8.03 -0.11 -18.23
C PRO A 109 -8.62 -1.50 -18.47
N GLU A 110 -8.46 -2.05 -19.67
CA GLU A 110 -9.08 -3.29 -20.10
C GLU A 110 -8.61 -4.50 -19.27
N ALA A 111 -7.40 -4.42 -18.69
CA ALA A 111 -6.81 -5.52 -17.94
C ALA A 111 -7.44 -5.73 -16.55
N TRP A 112 -8.20 -4.76 -16.02
CA TRP A 112 -8.78 -4.85 -14.67
C TRP A 112 -9.62 -6.10 -14.47
N ASP A 113 -10.52 -6.39 -15.40
CA ASP A 113 -11.46 -7.50 -15.26
C ASP A 113 -10.77 -8.87 -15.45
N ASP A 114 -9.83 -8.99 -16.39
CA ASP A 114 -9.12 -10.25 -16.60
C ASP A 114 -8.12 -10.58 -15.48
N ILE A 115 -7.50 -9.55 -14.87
CA ILE A 115 -6.54 -9.74 -13.79
C ILE A 115 -7.22 -9.93 -12.43
N TYR A 116 -8.21 -9.09 -12.11
CA TYR A 116 -8.79 -8.97 -10.77
C TYR A 116 -10.28 -9.32 -10.70
N GLY A 117 -10.94 -9.50 -11.84
CA GLY A 117 -12.37 -9.75 -11.93
C GLY A 117 -12.79 -11.11 -11.40
N ARG A 118 -14.09 -11.39 -11.54
CA ARG A 118 -14.68 -12.62 -10.98
C ARG A 118 -14.19 -13.87 -11.72
N TYR A 119 -14.09 -14.97 -10.99
CA TYR A 119 -13.98 -16.31 -11.57
C TYR A 119 -15.18 -16.57 -12.52
N VAL A 120 -14.89 -17.08 -13.71
CA VAL A 120 -15.90 -17.50 -14.69
C VAL A 120 -15.48 -18.87 -15.21
N PRO A 121 -16.07 -19.98 -14.75
CA PRO A 121 -15.59 -21.35 -15.06
C PRO A 121 -15.29 -21.60 -16.54
N ALA A 122 -16.12 -21.06 -17.43
CA ALA A 122 -16.00 -21.24 -18.88
C ALA A 122 -14.96 -20.33 -19.56
N LYS A 123 -14.44 -19.30 -18.87
CA LYS A 123 -13.61 -18.24 -19.48
C LYS A 123 -12.30 -17.98 -18.73
N ARG A 124 -12.30 -17.99 -17.40
CA ARG A 124 -11.13 -17.66 -16.57
C ARG A 124 -11.21 -18.20 -15.15
N LYS A 125 -10.07 -18.68 -14.66
CA LYS A 125 -9.84 -18.97 -13.24
C LYS A 125 -9.56 -17.67 -12.46
N GLU A 126 -9.75 -17.65 -11.13
CA GLU A 126 -9.24 -16.54 -10.31
C GLU A 126 -7.70 -16.54 -10.39
N ASN A 127 -7.10 -15.37 -10.59
CA ASN A 127 -5.66 -15.21 -10.39
C ASN A 127 -5.39 -15.04 -8.89
N PRO A 128 -4.81 -16.03 -8.17
CA PRO A 128 -4.49 -15.88 -6.76
C PRO A 128 -3.38 -14.84 -6.55
N LYS A 129 -3.18 -14.42 -5.30
CA LYS A 129 -1.97 -13.67 -4.92
C LYS A 129 -0.77 -14.62 -4.87
N PRO A 130 0.42 -14.20 -5.31
CA PRO A 130 1.63 -14.97 -5.04
C PRO A 130 1.86 -15.11 -3.53
N GLU A 131 2.30 -16.28 -3.06
CA GLU A 131 2.50 -16.52 -1.61
C GLU A 131 3.55 -15.62 -0.97
N TRP A 132 4.58 -15.22 -1.74
CA TRP A 132 5.57 -14.24 -1.30
C TRP A 132 5.00 -12.84 -1.11
N TYR A 133 3.84 -12.54 -1.73
CA TYR A 133 3.16 -11.26 -1.65
C TYR A 133 2.15 -11.24 -0.51
N CYS A 134 1.22 -12.20 -0.49
CA CYS A 134 0.25 -12.40 0.59
C CYS A 134 0.01 -13.90 0.77
N SER A 135 0.14 -14.40 2.00
CA SER A 135 -0.06 -15.81 2.31
C SER A 135 -1.45 -16.07 2.92
N PRO A 136 -2.16 -17.14 2.51
CA PRO A 136 -3.37 -17.62 3.19
C PRO A 136 -3.17 -17.98 4.66
N ALA A 137 -1.93 -18.29 5.08
CA ALA A 137 -1.58 -18.57 6.48
C ALA A 137 -1.63 -17.32 7.39
N SER A 138 -2.00 -16.17 6.85
CA SER A 138 -2.26 -14.95 7.63
C SER A 138 -3.57 -15.00 8.42
N HIS A 139 -4.52 -15.84 8.00
CA HIS A 139 -5.87 -15.94 8.57
C HIS A 139 -6.67 -14.62 8.57
N ASP A 140 -6.30 -13.69 7.69
CA ASP A 140 -7.05 -12.44 7.45
C ASP A 140 -7.70 -12.42 6.05
N MET A 141 -8.65 -11.50 5.85
CA MET A 141 -9.38 -11.40 4.59
C MET A 141 -8.47 -11.06 3.40
N VAL A 142 -7.38 -10.31 3.58
CA VAL A 142 -6.48 -9.96 2.46
C VAL A 142 -5.72 -11.19 1.98
N GLY A 143 -5.20 -12.03 2.88
CA GLY A 143 -4.45 -13.23 2.50
C GLY A 143 -5.31 -14.44 2.13
N ALA A 144 -6.57 -14.48 2.55
CA ALA A 144 -7.46 -15.62 2.36
C ALA A 144 -7.61 -16.10 0.90
N ASN A 145 -7.75 -17.42 0.73
CA ASN A 145 -8.15 -18.04 -0.54
C ASN A 145 -9.57 -17.60 -0.95
N LEU A 146 -10.01 -17.95 -2.18
CA LEU A 146 -11.31 -17.51 -2.71
C LEU A 146 -12.49 -17.83 -1.78
N GLY A 147 -12.51 -19.05 -1.24
CA GLY A 147 -13.60 -19.54 -0.39
C GLY A 147 -13.66 -18.83 0.95
N ASP A 148 -12.53 -18.80 1.66
CA ASP A 148 -12.42 -18.14 2.97
C ASP A 148 -12.64 -16.64 2.85
N HIS A 149 -12.08 -15.99 1.82
CA HIS A 149 -12.34 -14.58 1.55
C HIS A 149 -13.85 -14.32 1.39
N GLY A 150 -14.55 -15.12 0.59
CA GLY A 150 -15.99 -14.99 0.39
C GLY A 150 -16.81 -15.19 1.67
N ARG A 151 -16.40 -16.10 2.55
CA ARG A 151 -17.00 -16.28 3.88
C ARG A 151 -16.74 -15.08 4.79
N MET A 152 -15.48 -14.71 4.99
CA MET A 152 -15.06 -13.60 5.84
C MET A 152 -15.73 -12.29 5.41
N ARG A 153 -15.72 -11.98 4.10
CA ARG A 153 -16.37 -10.79 3.57
C ARG A 153 -17.87 -10.77 3.86
N ARG A 154 -18.58 -11.89 3.74
CA ARG A 154 -20.02 -11.95 4.04
C ARG A 154 -20.33 -11.73 5.52
N VAL A 155 -19.45 -12.17 6.42
CA VAL A 155 -19.60 -11.89 7.87
C VAL A 155 -19.38 -10.40 8.14
N MET A 156 -18.36 -9.80 7.55
CA MET A 156 -17.96 -8.41 7.87
C MET A 156 -18.71 -7.33 7.10
N ALA A 157 -19.19 -7.60 5.88
CA ALA A 157 -19.83 -6.61 5.01
C ALA A 157 -20.98 -5.81 5.66
N PRO A 158 -21.84 -6.39 6.53
CA PRO A 158 -22.86 -5.63 7.24
C PRO A 158 -22.32 -4.41 8.00
N GLY A 159 -21.10 -4.50 8.54
CA GLY A 159 -20.42 -3.42 9.27
C GLY A 159 -19.96 -2.24 8.40
N PHE A 160 -19.97 -2.40 7.08
CA PHE A 160 -19.54 -1.38 6.10
C PHE A 160 -20.69 -0.90 5.20
N THR A 161 -21.93 -1.22 5.59
CA THR A 161 -23.12 -0.70 4.90
C THR A 161 -23.39 0.75 5.30
N TYR A 162 -24.13 1.48 4.48
CA TYR A 162 -24.55 2.83 4.81
C TYR A 162 -25.30 2.93 6.16
N GLY A 163 -26.19 1.97 6.44
CA GLY A 163 -26.92 1.93 7.70
C GLY A 163 -26.02 1.66 8.92
N ALA A 164 -24.94 0.88 8.76
CA ALA A 164 -23.96 0.69 9.84
C ALA A 164 -23.13 1.94 10.06
N MET A 165 -22.67 2.61 8.99
CA MET A 165 -21.93 3.86 9.09
C MET A 165 -22.73 4.94 9.82
N CYS A 166 -24.05 5.05 9.57
CA CYS A 166 -24.90 5.99 10.32
C CYS A 166 -24.96 5.71 11.83
N LYS A 167 -24.79 4.44 12.25
CA LYS A 167 -24.75 4.07 13.67
C LYS A 167 -23.37 4.30 14.30
N GLN A 168 -22.32 4.19 13.48
CA GLN A 168 -20.93 4.44 13.85
C GLN A 168 -20.61 5.94 13.89
N GLU A 169 -21.38 6.76 13.16
CA GLU A 169 -21.17 8.20 13.02
C GLU A 169 -20.97 8.96 14.34
N PRO A 170 -21.75 8.74 15.42
CA PRO A 170 -21.51 9.45 16.69
C PRO A 170 -20.11 9.18 17.28
N LEU A 171 -19.59 7.96 17.13
CA LEU A 171 -18.26 7.59 17.59
C LEU A 171 -17.19 8.28 16.72
N ILE A 172 -17.40 8.28 15.39
CA ILE A 172 -16.52 8.97 14.44
C ILE A 172 -16.49 10.48 14.72
N ALA A 173 -17.67 11.08 14.94
CA ALA A 173 -17.80 12.50 15.23
C ALA A 173 -17.00 12.91 16.46
N GLY A 174 -17.07 12.15 17.56
CA GLY A 174 -16.30 12.44 18.77
C GLY A 174 -14.78 12.48 18.56
N HIS A 175 -14.23 11.59 17.73
CA HIS A 175 -12.80 11.63 17.38
C HIS A 175 -12.44 12.81 16.47
N VAL A 176 -13.34 13.20 15.57
CA VAL A 176 -13.15 14.38 14.71
C VAL A 176 -13.27 15.68 15.53
N ASP A 177 -14.20 15.75 16.48
CA ASP A 177 -14.34 16.86 17.42
C ASP A 177 -13.05 17.06 18.21
N LEU A 178 -12.54 15.99 18.83
CA LEU A 178 -11.28 16.03 19.59
C LEU A 178 -10.08 16.41 18.71
N PHE A 179 -10.03 15.93 17.47
CA PHE A 179 -9.00 16.33 16.50
C PHE A 179 -9.03 17.84 16.23
N LEU A 180 -10.21 18.42 16.00
CA LEU A 180 -10.35 19.86 15.74
C LEU A 180 -10.04 20.68 16.99
N GLU A 181 -10.53 20.26 18.15
CA GLU A 181 -10.23 20.89 19.45
C GLU A 181 -8.72 20.95 19.69
N LYS A 182 -8.03 19.83 19.52
CA LYS A 182 -6.58 19.76 19.72
C LYS A 182 -5.78 20.59 18.73
N LEU A 183 -6.26 20.75 17.49
CA LEU A 183 -5.67 21.68 16.52
C LEU A 183 -5.93 23.14 16.90
N ALA A 184 -7.13 23.47 17.38
CA ALA A 184 -7.48 24.80 17.85
C ALA A 184 -6.63 25.21 19.06
N GLU A 185 -6.34 24.29 19.99
CA GLU A 185 -5.40 24.49 21.11
C GLU A 185 -3.98 24.88 20.65
N LYS A 186 -3.56 24.45 19.45
CA LYS A 186 -2.27 24.86 18.87
C LYS A 186 -2.31 26.30 18.35
N CYS A 187 -3.46 26.77 17.90
CA CYS A 187 -3.70 28.11 17.38
C CYS A 187 -4.09 29.09 18.51
N LYS A 188 -3.28 29.14 19.59
CA LYS A 188 -3.61 29.87 20.83
C LYS A 188 -4.09 31.30 20.55
N GLY A 189 -5.26 31.66 21.08
CA GLY A 189 -5.79 33.03 21.00
C GLY A 189 -6.20 33.50 19.60
N GLY A 190 -6.32 32.61 18.63
CA GLY A 190 -6.62 32.95 17.22
C GLY A 190 -5.37 33.20 16.38
N GLU A 191 -4.16 32.96 16.92
CA GLU A 191 -2.92 33.11 16.19
C GLU A 191 -2.63 31.92 15.26
N GLU A 192 -1.92 32.19 14.16
CA GLU A 192 -1.52 31.17 13.20
C GLU A 192 -0.53 30.17 13.83
N ALA A 193 -0.71 28.87 13.57
CA ALA A 193 0.19 27.83 14.06
C ALA A 193 0.79 27.01 12.94
N GLU A 194 2.09 26.73 13.01
CA GLU A 194 2.72 25.71 12.17
C GLU A 194 2.51 24.33 12.79
N VAL A 195 1.87 23.42 12.05
CA VAL A 195 1.47 22.10 12.54
C VAL A 195 1.83 21.01 11.53
N ASN A 196 2.37 19.89 12.04
CA ASN A 196 2.64 18.69 11.23
C ASN A 196 1.34 17.89 11.00
N MET A 197 0.63 18.19 9.92
CA MET A 197 -0.66 17.59 9.61
C MET A 197 -0.61 16.09 9.29
N LEU A 198 0.54 15.56 8.86
CA LEU A 198 0.71 14.12 8.71
C LEU A 198 0.45 13.42 10.06
N GLU A 199 1.03 13.93 11.15
CA GLU A 199 0.85 13.35 12.48
C GLU A 199 -0.59 13.45 12.95
N TRP A 200 -1.23 14.62 12.80
CA TRP A 200 -2.60 14.81 13.28
C TRP A 200 -3.64 14.00 12.52
N PHE A 201 -3.54 13.87 11.19
CA PHE A 201 -4.40 12.94 10.44
C PHE A 201 -4.14 11.50 10.84
N THR A 202 -2.89 11.17 11.15
CA THR A 202 -2.53 9.83 11.63
C THR A 202 -3.13 9.56 13.02
N TYR A 203 -3.05 10.51 13.95
CA TYR A 203 -3.67 10.38 15.29
C TYR A 203 -5.18 10.20 15.19
N CYS A 204 -5.85 11.05 14.41
CA CYS A 204 -7.30 10.98 14.22
C CYS A 204 -7.74 9.64 13.64
N THR A 205 -7.14 9.21 12.53
CA THR A 205 -7.54 7.97 11.85
C THR A 205 -7.20 6.72 12.66
N PHE A 206 -6.13 6.72 13.45
CA PHE A 206 -5.82 5.60 14.34
C PHE A 206 -6.77 5.48 15.53
N ASP A 207 -7.11 6.58 16.20
CA ASP A 207 -8.06 6.52 17.31
C ASP A 207 -9.45 6.12 16.82
N LEU A 208 -9.89 6.66 15.67
CA LEU A 208 -11.15 6.31 15.03
C LEU A 208 -11.21 4.81 14.70
N ILE A 209 -10.22 4.29 13.95
CA ILE A 209 -10.23 2.88 13.57
C ILE A 209 -9.96 1.95 14.75
N GLY A 210 -9.16 2.39 15.74
CA GLY A 210 -8.92 1.65 16.97
C GLY A 210 -10.21 1.44 17.74
N ASP A 211 -10.99 2.51 17.88
CA ASP A 211 -12.26 2.44 18.59
C ASP A 211 -13.32 1.63 17.82
N LEU A 212 -13.34 1.70 16.48
CA LEU A 212 -14.18 0.83 15.66
C LEU A 212 -13.73 -0.64 15.64
N ALA A 213 -12.43 -0.92 15.65
CA ALA A 213 -11.89 -2.27 15.50
C ALA A 213 -11.65 -3.02 16.82
N PHE A 214 -11.46 -2.30 17.92
CA PHE A 214 -11.17 -2.84 19.25
C PHE A 214 -12.17 -2.38 20.33
N GLY A 215 -13.05 -1.42 20.02
CA GLY A 215 -13.98 -0.85 21.01
C GLY A 215 -13.30 0.02 22.07
N GLU A 216 -12.05 0.45 21.83
CA GLU A 216 -11.35 1.47 22.60
C GLU A 216 -10.34 2.22 21.69
N PRO A 217 -10.22 3.56 21.80
CA PRO A 217 -9.21 4.32 21.06
C PRO A 217 -7.80 4.08 21.62
N PHE A 218 -6.77 4.46 20.87
CA PHE A 218 -5.37 4.34 21.32
C PHE A 218 -4.89 5.54 22.14
N GLY A 219 -5.67 6.63 22.18
CA GLY A 219 -5.34 7.87 22.87
C GLY A 219 -4.28 8.69 22.14
N CYS A 220 -4.16 8.54 20.81
CA CYS A 220 -3.17 9.29 20.04
C CYS A 220 -3.47 10.79 20.01
N LEU A 221 -4.74 11.16 19.87
CA LEU A 221 -5.20 12.55 19.88
C LEU A 221 -5.00 13.20 21.24
N GLU A 222 -5.45 12.54 22.31
CA GLU A 222 -5.37 13.06 23.68
C GLU A 222 -3.91 13.35 24.09
N ASN A 223 -3.01 12.41 23.77
CA ASN A 223 -1.61 12.50 24.17
C ASN A 223 -0.73 13.21 23.12
N ALA A 224 -1.29 13.59 21.96
CA ALA A 224 -0.59 14.15 20.81
C ALA A 224 0.69 13.34 20.45
N MET A 225 0.56 12.00 20.47
CA MET A 225 1.67 11.09 20.20
C MET A 225 1.17 9.79 19.59
N LEU A 226 1.98 9.17 18.71
CA LEU A 226 1.67 7.82 18.25
C LEU A 226 1.83 6.84 19.41
N HIS A 227 0.79 6.05 19.67
CA HIS A 227 0.88 4.90 20.56
C HIS A 227 2.06 4.00 20.11
N PRO A 228 2.91 3.47 21.02
CA PRO A 228 4.12 2.71 20.65
C PRO A 228 3.89 1.57 19.64
N TRP A 229 2.72 0.92 19.73
CA TRP A 229 2.28 -0.07 18.76
C TRP A 229 2.23 0.45 17.31
N LEU A 230 1.74 1.67 17.11
CA LEU A 230 1.59 2.30 15.81
C LEU A 230 2.92 2.69 15.18
N GLN A 231 3.84 3.17 16.01
CA GLN A 231 5.21 3.43 15.59
C GLN A 231 5.85 2.15 15.03
N LEU A 232 5.56 1.01 15.66
CA LEU A 232 6.00 -0.29 15.18
C LEU A 232 5.29 -0.74 13.90
N VAL A 233 4.00 -0.45 13.72
CA VAL A 233 3.29 -0.70 12.45
C VAL A 233 4.01 0.01 11.30
N PHE A 234 4.38 1.29 11.46
CA PHE A 234 5.12 2.04 10.43
C PHE A 234 6.54 1.53 10.21
N ALA A 235 7.29 1.27 11.28
CA ALA A 235 8.62 0.67 11.18
C ALA A 235 8.58 -0.68 10.44
N ASN A 236 7.48 -1.44 10.61
CA ASN A 236 7.27 -2.71 9.94
C ASN A 236 6.88 -2.59 8.46
N ILE A 237 6.45 -1.44 7.94
CA ILE A 237 6.15 -1.30 6.50
C ILE A 237 7.44 -1.49 5.68
N TYR A 238 8.52 -0.83 6.09
CA TYR A 238 9.83 -0.97 5.44
C TYR A 238 10.38 -2.40 5.54
N ILE A 239 10.24 -3.03 6.71
CA ILE A 239 10.69 -4.42 6.89
C ILE A 239 9.84 -5.37 6.07
N THR A 240 8.51 -5.21 6.10
CA THR A 240 7.59 -6.04 5.31
C THR A 240 7.94 -5.94 3.85
N HIS A 241 8.27 -4.75 3.36
CA HIS A 241 8.76 -4.53 2.01
C HIS A 241 10.04 -5.33 1.72
N ILE A 242 11.04 -5.30 2.62
CA ILE A 242 12.26 -6.10 2.48
C ILE A 242 11.95 -7.61 2.56
N LEU A 243 11.12 -8.07 3.49
CA LEU A 243 10.78 -9.48 3.65
C LEU A 243 10.01 -10.02 2.45
N VAL A 244 9.10 -9.24 1.88
CA VAL A 244 8.41 -9.57 0.62
C VAL A 244 9.42 -9.72 -0.51
N LEU A 245 10.40 -8.81 -0.60
CA LEU A 245 11.49 -8.92 -1.57
C LEU A 245 12.32 -10.19 -1.35
N CYS A 246 12.74 -10.47 -0.12
CA CYS A 246 13.56 -11.65 0.18
C CYS A 246 12.78 -12.96 -0.07
N LYS A 247 11.48 -13.01 0.23
CA LYS A 247 10.63 -14.16 -0.11
C LYS A 247 10.49 -14.35 -1.62
N ARG A 248 10.40 -13.26 -2.38
CA ARG A 248 10.33 -13.30 -3.86
C ARG A 248 11.68 -13.64 -4.48
N ILE A 249 12.76 -13.09 -3.95
CA ILE A 249 14.13 -13.20 -4.46
C ILE A 249 15.08 -13.48 -3.28
N PRO A 250 15.29 -14.77 -2.92
CA PRO A 250 16.06 -15.16 -1.74
C PRO A 250 17.50 -14.64 -1.69
N PHE A 251 18.08 -14.25 -2.83
CA PHE A 251 19.39 -13.58 -2.90
C PHE A 251 19.47 -12.36 -1.96
N PHE A 252 18.38 -11.63 -1.78
CA PHE A 252 18.37 -10.41 -0.95
C PHE A 252 18.45 -10.69 0.56
N TYR A 253 18.30 -11.94 1.03
CA TYR A 253 18.57 -12.28 2.42
C TYR A 253 20.03 -11.97 2.83
N LEU A 254 20.97 -11.97 1.87
CA LEU A 254 22.38 -11.64 2.11
C LEU A 254 22.60 -10.17 2.52
N PHE A 255 21.66 -9.28 2.21
CA PHE A 255 21.75 -7.84 2.50
C PHE A 255 20.80 -7.40 3.62
N LEU A 256 20.15 -8.37 4.28
CA LEU A 256 19.21 -8.09 5.36
C LEU A 256 19.98 -7.53 6.58
N PRO A 257 19.60 -6.37 7.15
CA PRO A 257 20.21 -5.87 8.37
C PRO A 257 19.78 -6.75 9.56
N LEU A 258 20.43 -7.90 9.73
CA LEU A 258 19.97 -9.00 10.57
C LEU A 258 19.64 -8.56 12.00
N LYS A 259 20.50 -7.74 12.61
CA LYS A 259 20.28 -7.19 13.96
C LYS A 259 18.96 -6.41 14.05
N THR A 260 18.77 -5.46 13.14
CA THR A 260 17.57 -4.61 13.07
C THR A 260 16.33 -5.44 12.76
N THR A 261 16.42 -6.39 11.83
CA THR A 261 15.29 -7.27 11.49
C THR A 261 14.90 -8.18 12.66
N VAL A 262 15.86 -8.76 13.37
CA VAL A 262 15.59 -9.58 14.55
C VAL A 262 14.97 -8.75 15.67
N GLN A 263 15.50 -7.55 15.95
CA GLN A 263 14.95 -6.64 16.97
C GLN A 263 13.48 -6.31 16.68
N LEU A 264 13.18 -5.88 15.46
CA LEU A 264 11.82 -5.52 15.06
C LEU A 264 10.87 -6.73 15.02
N PHE A 265 11.37 -7.92 14.67
CA PHE A 265 10.57 -9.15 14.76
C PHE A 265 10.22 -9.51 16.21
N LEU A 266 11.17 -9.34 17.15
CA LEU A 266 10.94 -9.54 18.58
C LEU A 266 9.95 -8.51 19.13
N GLU A 267 10.09 -7.24 18.74
CA GLU A 267 9.16 -6.18 19.09
C GLU A 267 7.76 -6.45 18.52
N PHE A 268 7.66 -6.87 17.26
CA PHE A 268 6.39 -7.23 16.63
C PHE A 268 5.71 -8.38 17.36
N SER A 269 6.48 -9.43 17.71
CA SER A 269 5.96 -10.56 18.48
C SER A 269 5.43 -10.13 19.86
N ARG A 270 6.12 -9.21 20.55
CA ARG A 270 5.63 -8.63 21.82
C ARG A 270 4.34 -7.84 21.63
N HIS A 271 4.25 -7.06 20.56
CA HIS A 271 3.05 -6.26 20.28
C HIS A 271 1.86 -7.10 19.85
N VAL A 272 2.07 -8.20 19.15
CA VAL A 272 1.01 -9.17 18.84
C VAL A 272 0.41 -9.73 20.13
N VAL A 273 1.20 -9.96 21.18
CA VAL A 273 0.70 -10.38 22.50
C VAL A 273 -0.17 -9.28 23.13
N LEU A 274 0.30 -8.02 23.15
CA LEU A 274 -0.47 -6.89 23.69
C LEU A 274 -1.80 -6.68 22.94
N LEU A 275 -1.78 -6.77 21.61
CA LEU A 275 -3.00 -6.70 20.80
C LEU A 275 -3.97 -7.84 21.09
N LYS A 276 -3.43 -9.03 21.38
CA LYS A 276 -4.26 -10.17 21.75
C LYS A 276 -4.98 -9.90 23.06
N GLU A 277 -4.31 -9.28 24.03
CA GLU A 277 -4.93 -8.85 25.29
C GLU A 277 -6.00 -7.78 25.07
N VAL A 278 -5.79 -6.81 24.16
CA VAL A 278 -6.81 -5.81 23.79
C VAL A 278 -8.06 -6.51 23.23
N VAL A 279 -7.88 -7.43 22.28
CA VAL A 279 -8.98 -8.20 21.69
C VAL A 279 -9.67 -9.07 22.73
N ASP A 280 -8.92 -9.76 23.57
CA ASP A 280 -9.48 -10.63 24.61
C ASP A 280 -10.26 -9.81 25.65
N ARG A 281 -9.78 -8.62 26.04
CA ARG A 281 -10.55 -7.69 26.88
C ARG A 281 -11.84 -7.25 26.20
N ARG A 282 -11.81 -6.88 24.92
CA ARG A 282 -13.01 -6.48 24.17
C ARG A 282 -14.01 -7.62 24.04
N LEU A 283 -13.55 -8.86 23.85
CA LEU A 283 -14.37 -10.06 23.78
C LEU A 283 -14.97 -10.46 25.15
N ALA A 284 -14.33 -10.05 26.25
CA ALA A 284 -14.83 -10.28 27.60
C ALA A 284 -15.82 -9.20 28.09
N ARG A 285 -15.83 -8.01 27.46
CA ARG A 285 -16.81 -6.95 27.78
C ARG A 285 -18.19 -7.33 27.24
N GLU A 286 -19.20 -7.18 28.09
CA GLU A 286 -20.60 -7.27 27.70
C GLU A 286 -21.13 -5.90 27.24
N GLY A 287 -22.06 -5.90 26.28
CA GLY A 287 -22.68 -4.68 25.75
C GLY A 287 -22.47 -4.51 24.25
N LYS A 288 -23.47 -3.89 23.61
CA LYS A 288 -23.46 -3.62 22.17
C LYS A 288 -22.92 -2.21 21.92
N ARG A 289 -21.94 -2.07 21.02
CA ARG A 289 -21.27 -0.79 20.68
C ARG A 289 -21.47 -0.38 19.21
N ASP A 290 -22.06 -1.24 18.38
CA ASP A 290 -22.20 -1.03 16.93
C ASP A 290 -20.84 -0.83 16.22
N ASP A 291 -19.79 -1.47 16.76
CA ASP A 291 -18.42 -1.46 16.24
C ASP A 291 -18.13 -2.69 15.33
N PHE A 292 -16.92 -2.81 14.77
CA PHE A 292 -16.56 -3.96 13.94
C PHE A 292 -16.41 -5.26 14.73
N MET A 293 -16.16 -5.20 16.03
CA MET A 293 -16.06 -6.39 16.87
C MET A 293 -17.42 -7.05 17.05
N ASP A 294 -18.49 -6.29 17.22
CA ASP A 294 -19.87 -6.80 17.24
C ASP A 294 -20.20 -7.53 15.92
N ILE A 295 -19.70 -7.03 14.80
CA ILE A 295 -19.90 -7.65 13.48
C ILE A 295 -19.05 -8.92 13.32
N MET A 296 -17.76 -8.85 13.65
CA MET A 296 -16.82 -9.97 13.51
C MET A 296 -17.13 -11.13 14.46
N THR A 297 -17.74 -10.86 15.61
CA THR A 297 -18.19 -11.89 16.58
C THR A 297 -19.57 -12.46 16.27
N SER A 298 -20.30 -11.85 15.32
CA SER A 298 -21.60 -12.34 14.90
C SER A 298 -21.51 -13.74 14.27
N LYS A 299 -22.55 -14.54 14.51
CA LYS A 299 -22.71 -15.88 13.90
C LYS A 299 -24.01 -15.95 13.10
N PRO A 300 -24.08 -15.34 11.91
CA PRO A 300 -25.26 -15.38 11.05
C PRO A 300 -25.80 -16.80 10.78
N SER A 301 -24.95 -17.82 10.74
CA SER A 301 -25.36 -19.22 10.64
C SER A 301 -24.32 -20.18 11.22
N LYS A 302 -24.61 -21.49 11.23
CA LYS A 302 -23.66 -22.54 11.63
C LYS A 302 -22.38 -22.59 10.78
N THR A 303 -22.38 -22.00 9.58
CA THR A 303 -21.25 -22.04 8.63
C THR A 303 -20.74 -20.66 8.24
N LEU A 304 -21.44 -19.59 8.64
CA LEU A 304 -21.08 -18.22 8.36
C LEU A 304 -20.69 -17.54 9.67
N TYR A 305 -19.41 -17.65 10.02
CA TYR A 305 -18.78 -17.03 11.18
C TYR A 305 -17.26 -16.89 10.97
N LEU A 306 -16.61 -16.10 11.83
CA LEU A 306 -15.15 -16.02 11.93
C LEU A 306 -14.66 -16.83 13.13
N THR A 307 -13.52 -17.51 12.99
CA THR A 307 -12.83 -18.11 14.15
C THR A 307 -12.23 -17.03 15.05
N LYS A 308 -11.88 -17.37 16.31
CA LYS A 308 -11.21 -16.41 17.21
C LYS A 308 -9.90 -15.86 16.61
N GLU A 309 -9.16 -16.72 15.92
CA GLU A 309 -7.94 -16.30 15.23
C GLU A 309 -8.24 -15.35 14.07
N GLU A 310 -9.26 -15.66 13.27
CA GLU A 310 -9.67 -14.79 12.17
C GLU A 310 -10.19 -13.43 12.66
N ILE A 311 -10.93 -13.39 13.78
CA ILE A 311 -11.37 -12.13 14.40
C ILE A 311 -10.16 -11.28 14.79
N PHE A 312 -9.21 -11.88 15.51
CA PHE A 312 -7.97 -11.20 15.93
C PHE A 312 -7.18 -10.67 14.73
N LYS A 313 -6.97 -11.50 13.70
CA LYS A 313 -6.20 -11.12 12.51
C LYS A 313 -6.91 -10.05 11.67
N ASN A 314 -8.23 -10.13 11.54
CA ASN A 314 -9.00 -9.10 10.84
C ASN A 314 -9.08 -7.78 11.63
N ALA A 315 -9.14 -7.80 12.96
CA ALA A 315 -9.07 -6.57 13.76
C ALA A 315 -7.74 -5.81 13.52
N ILE A 316 -6.62 -6.53 13.51
CA ILE A 316 -5.30 -5.96 13.16
C ILE A 316 -5.28 -5.44 11.73
N LEU A 317 -5.80 -6.22 10.78
CA LEU A 317 -5.88 -5.84 9.37
C LEU A 317 -6.68 -4.54 9.18
N LEU A 318 -7.86 -4.43 9.80
CA LEU A 318 -8.72 -3.26 9.68
C LEU A 318 -8.05 -2.01 10.27
N THR A 319 -7.37 -2.16 11.41
CA THR A 319 -6.67 -1.05 12.06
C THR A 319 -5.50 -0.53 11.22
N GLY A 320 -4.64 -1.44 10.74
CA GLY A 320 -3.51 -1.05 9.89
C GLY A 320 -3.95 -0.55 8.50
N GLY A 321 -4.98 -1.18 7.92
CA GLY A 321 -5.48 -0.81 6.60
C GLY A 321 -6.29 0.48 6.58
N GLY A 322 -7.12 0.72 7.59
CA GLY A 322 -7.99 1.90 7.69
C GLY A 322 -7.23 3.17 8.03
N ALA A 323 -6.32 3.12 9.01
CA ALA A 323 -5.62 4.32 9.43
C ALA A 323 -4.62 4.84 8.40
N GLU A 324 -3.66 4.01 7.98
CA GLU A 324 -2.54 4.48 7.14
C GLU A 324 -2.99 4.92 5.74
N THR A 325 -4.02 4.30 5.17
CA THR A 325 -4.50 4.68 3.84
C THR A 325 -5.31 5.98 3.87
N THR A 326 -6.20 6.14 4.85
CA THR A 326 -7.01 7.37 5.00
C THR A 326 -6.13 8.55 5.41
N SER A 327 -5.21 8.38 6.37
CA SER A 327 -4.27 9.44 6.79
C SER A 327 -3.36 9.88 5.64
N SER A 328 -2.84 8.94 4.84
CA SER A 328 -2.04 9.24 3.66
C SER A 328 -2.83 10.00 2.60
N SER A 329 -4.12 9.67 2.43
CA SER A 329 -5.01 10.38 1.49
C SER A 329 -5.27 11.81 1.94
N LEU A 330 -5.68 11.99 3.19
CA LEU A 330 -5.93 13.30 3.80
C LEU A 330 -4.68 14.19 3.81
N THR A 331 -3.51 13.62 4.10
CA THR A 331 -2.23 14.34 4.05
C THR A 331 -1.94 14.84 2.63
N GLY A 332 -2.08 13.96 1.62
CA GLY A 332 -1.89 14.35 0.22
C GLY A 332 -2.91 15.42 -0.22
N MET A 333 -4.17 15.30 0.19
CA MET A 333 -5.22 16.28 -0.09
C MET A 333 -4.90 17.65 0.52
N ALA A 334 -4.52 17.69 1.80
CA ALA A 334 -4.16 18.93 2.49
C ALA A 334 -2.97 19.63 1.83
N TYR A 335 -1.93 18.86 1.43
CA TYR A 335 -0.82 19.40 0.64
C TYR A 335 -1.29 19.99 -0.68
N ILE A 336 -2.11 19.27 -1.45
CA ILE A 336 -2.60 19.74 -2.75
C ILE A 336 -3.41 21.03 -2.60
N LEU A 337 -4.29 21.11 -1.60
CA LEU A 337 -5.09 22.32 -1.33
C LEU A 337 -4.22 23.51 -0.94
N ALA A 338 -3.20 23.28 -0.11
CA ALA A 338 -2.24 24.32 0.29
C ALA A 338 -1.39 24.82 -0.90
N MET A 339 -1.11 23.95 -1.88
CA MET A 339 -0.39 24.29 -3.12
C MET A 339 -1.30 24.82 -4.24
N ARG A 340 -2.62 24.65 -4.14
CA ARG A 340 -3.61 25.05 -5.15
C ARG A 340 -4.71 25.94 -4.55
N PRO A 341 -4.42 27.23 -4.31
CA PRO A 341 -5.40 28.18 -3.77
C PRO A 341 -6.66 28.31 -4.62
N ASP A 342 -6.56 28.11 -5.94
CA ASP A 342 -7.69 28.11 -6.86
C ASP A 342 -8.65 26.94 -6.61
N VAL A 343 -8.12 25.75 -6.31
CA VAL A 343 -8.91 24.57 -5.94
C VAL A 343 -9.45 24.70 -4.52
N LYS A 344 -8.60 25.11 -3.56
CA LYS A 344 -8.98 25.36 -2.16
C LYS A 344 -10.19 26.29 -2.09
N ARG A 345 -10.15 27.41 -2.83
CA ARG A 345 -11.25 28.38 -2.88
C ARG A 345 -12.57 27.76 -3.34
N LYS A 346 -12.56 26.91 -4.39
CA LYS A 346 -13.79 26.26 -4.88
C LYS A 346 -14.36 25.27 -3.86
N VAL A 347 -13.51 24.49 -3.19
CA VAL A 347 -13.92 23.56 -2.12
C VAL A 347 -14.54 24.33 -0.96
N VAL A 348 -13.88 25.38 -0.46
CA VAL A 348 -14.37 26.20 0.65
C VAL A 348 -15.66 26.95 0.28
N GLN A 349 -15.75 27.50 -0.94
CA GLN A 349 -16.97 28.15 -1.43
C GLN A 349 -18.15 27.17 -1.51
N GLU A 350 -17.93 25.96 -2.04
CA GLU A 350 -18.97 24.93 -2.06
C GLU A 350 -19.41 24.57 -0.64
N LEU A 351 -18.47 24.41 0.28
CA LEU A 351 -18.72 24.08 1.67
C LEU A 351 -19.64 25.10 2.35
N HIS A 352 -19.30 26.39 2.30
CA HIS A 352 -20.12 27.46 2.89
C HIS A 352 -21.42 27.75 2.14
N ALA A 353 -21.49 27.45 0.84
CA ALA A 353 -22.74 27.54 0.08
C ALA A 353 -23.71 26.39 0.42
N THR A 354 -23.20 25.25 0.86
CA THR A 354 -23.98 24.04 1.12
C THR A 354 -24.49 23.98 2.57
N PHE A 355 -23.69 24.46 3.53
CA PHE A 355 -23.98 24.35 4.96
C PHE A 355 -24.10 25.73 5.61
N ALA A 356 -25.16 25.92 6.40
CA ALA A 356 -25.39 27.16 7.13
C ALA A 356 -24.60 27.21 8.44
N SER A 357 -24.39 26.04 9.06
CA SER A 357 -23.68 25.87 10.33
C SER A 357 -22.82 24.61 10.31
N GLU A 358 -21.88 24.52 11.26
CA GLU A 358 -21.09 23.30 11.43
C GLU A 358 -21.96 22.08 11.76
N ALA A 359 -23.03 22.26 12.54
CA ALA A 359 -23.93 21.17 12.94
C ALA A 359 -24.63 20.50 11.73
N ASP A 360 -24.69 21.20 10.58
CA ASP A 360 -25.22 20.64 9.34
C ASP A 360 -24.21 19.72 8.62
N ILE A 361 -22.92 19.76 9.00
CA ILE A 361 -21.84 18.96 8.44
C ILE A 361 -21.79 17.62 9.17
N ASN A 362 -22.20 16.57 8.48
CA ASN A 362 -22.28 15.22 9.01
C ASN A 362 -21.94 14.21 7.90
N MET A 363 -21.70 12.94 8.25
CA MET A 363 -21.21 11.93 7.29
C MET A 363 -22.14 11.72 6.10
N ARG A 364 -23.43 12.06 6.24
CA ARG A 364 -24.42 11.97 5.16
C ARG A 364 -24.47 13.24 4.33
N SER A 365 -24.44 14.40 4.96
CA SER A 365 -24.64 15.68 4.30
C SER A 365 -23.45 16.06 3.42
N VAL A 366 -22.22 15.68 3.79
CA VAL A 366 -21.01 15.90 3.00
C VAL A 366 -21.01 15.18 1.65
N ALA A 367 -21.89 14.19 1.44
CA ALA A 367 -22.07 13.56 0.14
C ALA A 367 -22.68 14.51 -0.92
N LYS A 368 -23.25 15.65 -0.50
CA LYS A 368 -23.78 16.70 -1.39
C LYS A 368 -22.69 17.55 -2.04
N LEU A 369 -21.49 17.57 -1.47
CA LEU A 369 -20.35 18.35 -1.94
C LEU A 369 -19.80 17.75 -3.25
N THR A 370 -20.31 18.24 -4.37
CA THR A 370 -20.05 17.69 -5.72
C THR A 370 -18.62 17.97 -6.17
N TYR A 371 -18.16 19.20 -6.04
CA TYR A 371 -16.79 19.60 -6.39
C TYR A 371 -15.78 19.01 -5.41
N THR A 372 -16.09 18.93 -4.12
CA THR A 372 -15.24 18.26 -3.12
C THR A 372 -15.13 16.76 -3.40
N GLY A 373 -16.23 16.13 -3.82
CA GLY A 373 -16.22 14.75 -4.32
C GLY A 373 -15.28 14.59 -5.52
N ALA A 374 -15.39 15.48 -6.51
CA ALA A 374 -14.53 15.52 -7.68
C ALA A 374 -13.04 15.74 -7.33
N PHE A 375 -12.77 16.59 -6.33
CA PHE A 375 -11.43 16.80 -5.77
C PHE A 375 -10.86 15.53 -5.14
N ILE A 376 -11.66 14.79 -4.36
CA ILE A 376 -11.22 13.54 -3.71
C ILE A 376 -10.86 12.48 -4.76
N GLU A 377 -11.68 12.31 -5.81
CA GLU A 377 -11.36 11.38 -6.90
C GLU A 377 -10.04 11.77 -7.60
N GLU A 378 -9.84 13.07 -7.87
CA GLU A 378 -8.60 13.55 -8.48
C GLU A 378 -7.39 13.40 -7.57
N ALA A 379 -7.54 13.63 -6.26
CA ALA A 379 -6.49 13.40 -5.27
C ALA A 379 -6.07 11.93 -5.23
N LEU A 380 -7.01 11.00 -5.26
CA LEU A 380 -6.72 9.56 -5.31
C LEU A 380 -6.12 9.12 -6.65
N ARG A 381 -6.45 9.79 -7.77
CA ARG A 381 -5.82 9.55 -9.08
C ARG A 381 -4.38 10.07 -9.11
N TYR A 382 -4.18 11.30 -8.64
CA TYR A 382 -2.90 12.01 -8.68
C TYR A 382 -1.91 11.44 -7.67
N TYR A 383 -2.39 11.14 -6.46
CA TYR A 383 -1.61 10.67 -5.32
C TYR A 383 -2.29 9.44 -4.65
N PRO A 384 -2.34 8.28 -5.33
CA PRO A 384 -2.95 7.08 -4.76
C PRO A 384 -2.15 6.59 -3.54
N PRO A 385 -2.77 6.29 -2.38
CA PRO A 385 -2.05 5.84 -1.18
C PRO A 385 -1.16 4.61 -1.40
N GLY A 386 -1.61 3.69 -2.25
CA GLY A 386 -0.84 2.55 -2.73
C GLY A 386 -0.46 2.72 -4.20
N PRO A 387 0.68 3.35 -4.54
CA PRO A 387 1.04 3.68 -5.92
C PRO A 387 1.55 2.48 -6.74
N ASN A 388 1.97 1.42 -6.05
CA ASN A 388 2.61 0.24 -6.63
C ASN A 388 1.59 -0.80 -7.14
N THR A 389 2.10 -1.84 -7.79
CA THR A 389 1.31 -2.92 -8.38
C THR A 389 0.65 -3.82 -7.32
N MET A 390 -0.64 -4.14 -7.51
CA MET A 390 -1.31 -5.20 -6.76
C MET A 390 -1.08 -6.55 -7.41
N TRP A 391 -0.06 -7.29 -6.97
CA TRP A 391 0.35 -8.53 -7.64
C TRP A 391 -0.70 -9.63 -7.56
N ARG A 392 -0.82 -10.35 -8.68
CA ARG A 392 -1.51 -11.62 -8.86
C ARG A 392 -0.59 -12.60 -9.57
N ARG A 393 -0.98 -13.87 -9.59
CA ARG A 393 -0.30 -14.96 -10.29
C ARG A 393 -1.32 -15.71 -11.11
N THR A 394 -0.99 -16.06 -12.35
CA THR A 394 -1.83 -16.97 -13.13
C THR A 394 -1.89 -18.36 -12.44
N PRO A 395 -3.07 -19.00 -12.42
CA PRO A 395 -3.25 -20.30 -11.79
C PRO A 395 -2.64 -21.44 -12.62
N GLU A 396 -2.74 -22.66 -12.11
CA GLU A 396 -2.37 -23.88 -12.85
C GLU A 396 -3.10 -23.94 -14.20
N GLY A 397 -2.33 -24.21 -15.26
CA GLY A 397 -2.79 -24.18 -16.64
C GLY A 397 -2.91 -22.78 -17.27
N GLY A 398 -2.48 -21.72 -16.57
CA GLY A 398 -2.47 -20.35 -17.10
C GLY A 398 -3.82 -19.64 -17.04
N ASN A 399 -3.90 -18.47 -17.67
CA ASN A 399 -5.14 -17.71 -17.82
C ASN A 399 -5.12 -16.84 -19.07
N THR A 400 -6.29 -16.45 -19.58
CA THR A 400 -6.38 -15.53 -20.72
C THR A 400 -6.50 -14.09 -20.22
N ILE A 401 -5.58 -13.23 -20.63
CA ILE A 401 -5.56 -11.79 -20.30
C ILE A 401 -5.56 -11.00 -21.62
N LEU A 402 -6.56 -10.15 -21.85
CA LEU A 402 -6.70 -9.37 -23.08
C LEU A 402 -6.67 -10.21 -24.37
N GLY A 403 -7.24 -11.41 -24.31
CA GLY A 403 -7.30 -12.35 -25.44
C GLY A 403 -6.03 -13.18 -25.65
N GLU A 404 -4.97 -12.94 -24.88
CA GLU A 404 -3.73 -13.70 -24.93
C GLU A 404 -3.67 -14.74 -23.81
N HIS A 405 -3.25 -15.97 -24.13
CA HIS A 405 -3.02 -16.99 -23.12
C HIS A 405 -1.68 -16.74 -22.40
N ILE A 406 -1.76 -16.39 -21.11
CA ILE A 406 -0.62 -16.18 -20.24
C ILE A 406 -0.33 -17.47 -19.47
N PRO A 407 0.90 -18.03 -19.58
CA PRO A 407 1.28 -19.28 -18.94
C PRO A 407 1.09 -19.25 -17.42
N GLU A 408 0.94 -20.43 -16.83
CA GLU A 408 0.87 -20.61 -15.38
C GLU A 408 2.07 -20.00 -14.64
N ASN A 409 1.87 -19.64 -13.37
CA ASN A 409 2.89 -19.07 -12.51
C ASN A 409 3.53 -17.76 -13.03
N THR A 410 2.85 -17.07 -13.94
CA THR A 410 3.22 -15.71 -14.37
C THR A 410 2.69 -14.70 -13.36
N VAL A 411 3.58 -13.86 -12.84
CA VAL A 411 3.21 -12.76 -11.94
C VAL A 411 2.75 -11.57 -12.77
N LEU A 412 1.61 -10.99 -12.41
CA LEU A 412 1.05 -9.87 -13.15
C LEU A 412 0.24 -8.93 -12.28
N GLY A 413 0.01 -7.72 -12.77
CA GLY A 413 -0.84 -6.74 -12.10
C GLY A 413 -0.78 -5.36 -12.73
N ILE A 414 -1.54 -4.44 -12.14
CA ILE A 414 -1.66 -3.05 -12.58
C ILE A 414 -1.02 -2.12 -11.54
N PRO A 415 0.05 -1.36 -11.89
CA PRO A 415 0.57 -0.29 -11.03
C PRO A 415 -0.34 0.94 -11.14
N HIS A 416 -1.04 1.26 -10.05
CA HIS A 416 -2.02 2.36 -10.02
C HIS A 416 -1.44 3.67 -10.53
N ARG A 417 -0.29 4.11 -9.99
CA ARG A 417 0.30 5.40 -10.37
C ARG A 417 0.59 5.47 -11.87
N VAL A 418 1.00 4.37 -12.50
CA VAL A 418 1.28 4.35 -13.94
C VAL A 418 0.01 4.51 -14.75
N LEU A 419 -1.02 3.70 -14.46
CA LEU A 419 -2.29 3.78 -15.19
C LEU A 419 -2.97 5.14 -14.98
N TYR A 420 -2.93 5.66 -13.75
CA TYR A 420 -3.61 6.91 -13.38
C TYR A 420 -2.93 8.16 -13.93
N ARG A 421 -1.64 8.06 -14.28
CA ARG A 421 -0.81 9.15 -14.80
C ARG A 421 -0.41 8.94 -16.26
N SER A 422 -1.03 7.98 -16.94
CA SER A 422 -0.73 7.71 -18.34
C SER A 422 -1.39 8.75 -19.26
N PRO A 423 -0.62 9.51 -20.07
CA PRO A 423 -1.18 10.46 -21.03
C PRO A 423 -1.98 9.78 -22.14
N THR A 424 -1.86 8.45 -22.30
CA THR A 424 -2.70 7.66 -23.22
C THR A 424 -4.16 7.61 -22.78
N TYR A 425 -4.42 7.68 -21.47
CA TYR A 425 -5.75 7.45 -20.90
C TYR A 425 -6.33 8.68 -20.20
N TRP A 426 -5.51 9.70 -19.95
CA TRP A 426 -5.88 10.90 -19.23
C TRP A 426 -5.36 12.13 -19.95
N ALA A 427 -6.25 13.04 -20.35
CA ALA A 427 -5.86 14.35 -20.85
C ALA A 427 -5.18 15.14 -19.72
N ARG A 428 -4.02 15.73 -20.03
CA ARG A 428 -3.16 16.45 -19.06
C ARG A 428 -2.93 15.59 -17.80
N ALA A 429 -2.58 14.31 -18.01
CA ALA A 429 -2.48 13.30 -16.97
C ALA A 429 -1.62 13.73 -15.78
N ASP A 430 -0.58 14.53 -16.05
CA ASP A 430 0.36 14.97 -15.04
C ASP A 430 -0.08 16.20 -14.23
N GLU A 431 -1.19 16.83 -14.61
CA GLU A 431 -1.75 17.99 -13.93
C GLU A 431 -2.92 17.61 -13.02
N PHE A 432 -3.23 18.48 -12.06
CA PHE A 432 -4.29 18.28 -11.07
C PHE A 432 -5.53 19.09 -11.45
N HIS A 433 -6.57 18.39 -11.95
CA HIS A 433 -7.82 19.00 -12.43
C HIS A 433 -9.03 18.24 -11.88
N PRO A 434 -9.58 18.62 -10.71
CA PRO A 434 -10.81 18.05 -10.17
C PRO A 434 -11.98 18.04 -11.16
N GLU A 435 -12.02 19.05 -12.04
CA GLU A 435 -13.07 19.26 -13.02
C GLU A 435 -13.31 18.04 -13.94
N ARG A 436 -12.30 17.19 -14.13
CA ARG A 436 -12.45 15.93 -14.91
C ARG A 436 -13.43 14.94 -14.27
N TRP A 437 -13.77 15.11 -13.00
CA TRP A 437 -14.70 14.23 -12.27
C TRP A 437 -16.09 14.82 -12.12
N LEU A 438 -16.30 16.07 -12.56
CA LEU A 438 -17.63 16.67 -12.52
C LEU A 438 -18.64 15.90 -13.37
N PRO A 439 -19.94 15.97 -13.04
CA PRO A 439 -21.00 15.36 -13.86
C PRO A 439 -20.98 15.85 -15.31
N GLU A 440 -21.59 15.05 -16.19
CA GLU A 440 -21.81 15.42 -17.58
C GLU A 440 -22.55 16.76 -17.68
N GLY A 441 -22.10 17.64 -18.59
CA GLY A 441 -22.60 19.02 -18.73
C GLY A 441 -21.91 20.07 -17.84
N GLN A 442 -21.25 19.65 -16.75
CA GLN A 442 -20.40 20.54 -15.93
C GLN A 442 -18.90 20.30 -16.16
N ARG A 443 -18.55 19.12 -16.65
CA ARG A 443 -17.20 18.72 -17.00
C ARG A 443 -16.70 19.47 -18.25
N PRO A 444 -15.47 20.02 -18.25
CA PRO A 444 -14.83 20.54 -19.44
C PRO A 444 -14.61 19.46 -20.50
N SER A 445 -14.93 19.77 -21.76
CA SER A 445 -14.88 18.80 -22.87
C SER A 445 -13.48 18.23 -23.16
N GLU A 446 -12.42 18.93 -22.74
CA GLU A 446 -11.04 18.43 -22.83
C GLU A 446 -10.84 17.11 -22.07
N PHE A 447 -11.69 16.80 -21.08
CA PHE A 447 -11.61 15.59 -20.25
C PHE A 447 -12.63 14.51 -20.66
N ASP A 448 -13.45 14.71 -21.69
CA ASP A 448 -14.50 13.75 -22.06
C ASP A 448 -13.92 12.40 -22.49
N ALA A 449 -12.76 12.41 -23.13
CA ALA A 449 -12.05 11.22 -23.59
C ALA A 449 -11.28 10.46 -22.49
N ASP A 450 -11.24 10.97 -21.25
CA ASP A 450 -10.55 10.29 -20.15
C ASP A 450 -11.17 8.91 -19.87
N ARG A 451 -10.29 7.89 -19.81
CA ARG A 451 -10.67 6.50 -19.51
C ARG A 451 -10.80 6.25 -18.01
N ARG A 452 -11.85 6.84 -17.43
CA ARG A 452 -12.19 6.74 -16.00
C ARG A 452 -12.47 5.31 -15.53
N ASP A 453 -12.82 4.39 -16.42
CA ASP A 453 -12.94 2.96 -16.13
C ASP A 453 -11.60 2.33 -15.69
N GLY A 454 -10.48 2.94 -16.05
CA GLY A 454 -9.13 2.56 -15.59
C GLY A 454 -8.82 2.98 -14.14
N PHE A 455 -9.64 3.81 -13.51
CA PHE A 455 -9.44 4.29 -12.15
C PHE A 455 -10.15 3.40 -11.13
N GLN A 456 -9.38 2.68 -10.32
CA GLN A 456 -9.86 1.70 -9.35
C GLN A 456 -9.08 1.80 -8.03
N PRO A 457 -9.13 2.95 -7.30
CA PRO A 457 -8.29 3.20 -6.12
C PRO A 457 -8.56 2.21 -4.98
N PHE A 458 -9.73 1.57 -4.98
CA PHE A 458 -10.15 0.56 -4.02
C PHE A 458 -10.02 -0.88 -4.54
N SER A 459 -9.21 -1.11 -5.59
CA SER A 459 -9.12 -2.39 -6.33
C SER A 459 -10.42 -2.73 -7.08
N TYR A 460 -10.41 -3.84 -7.81
CA TYR A 460 -11.50 -4.32 -8.64
C TYR A 460 -11.98 -5.72 -8.23
N GLY A 461 -13.21 -6.07 -8.62
CA GLY A 461 -13.74 -7.44 -8.55
C GLY A 461 -14.15 -7.91 -7.14
N PRO A 462 -14.22 -9.23 -6.88
CA PRO A 462 -14.67 -9.79 -5.60
C PRO A 462 -13.86 -9.33 -4.39
N ARG A 463 -12.62 -8.90 -4.61
CA ARG A 463 -11.66 -8.47 -3.59
C ARG A 463 -11.52 -6.95 -3.49
N VAL A 464 -12.46 -6.19 -4.06
CA VAL A 464 -12.56 -4.72 -3.87
C VAL A 464 -12.58 -4.37 -2.38
N CYS A 465 -11.98 -3.25 -1.99
CA CYS A 465 -11.91 -2.82 -0.59
C CYS A 465 -13.29 -2.91 0.07
N ILE A 466 -13.36 -3.54 1.24
CA ILE A 466 -14.62 -3.67 1.99
C ILE A 466 -15.04 -2.31 2.60
N ALA A 467 -14.04 -1.49 2.94
CA ALA A 467 -14.20 -0.21 3.62
C ALA A 467 -14.32 0.98 2.66
N MET A 468 -14.53 0.75 1.36
CA MET A 468 -14.57 1.82 0.34
C MET A 468 -15.52 2.97 0.73
N ASN A 469 -16.76 2.63 1.11
CA ASN A 469 -17.75 3.64 1.47
C ASN A 469 -17.37 4.40 2.75
N LEU A 470 -16.80 3.69 3.73
CA LEU A 470 -16.33 4.29 4.98
C LEU A 470 -15.19 5.27 4.72
N ALA A 471 -14.16 4.84 3.98
CA ALA A 471 -13.03 5.71 3.64
C ALA A 471 -13.49 6.98 2.91
N TYR A 472 -14.41 6.84 1.94
CA TYR A 472 -14.99 7.97 1.23
C TYR A 472 -15.79 8.92 2.14
N ALA A 473 -16.50 8.39 3.13
CA ALA A 473 -17.25 9.19 4.09
C ALA A 473 -16.31 9.89 5.09
N GLU A 474 -15.33 9.18 5.64
CA GLU A 474 -14.29 9.71 6.53
C GLU A 474 -13.50 10.83 5.85
N MET A 475 -12.99 10.59 4.64
CA MET A 475 -12.23 11.61 3.90
C MET A 475 -13.05 12.88 3.67
N ARG A 476 -14.32 12.75 3.25
CA ARG A 476 -15.21 13.90 3.04
C ARG A 476 -15.50 14.63 4.36
N TYR A 477 -15.84 13.88 5.40
CA TYR A 477 -16.26 14.42 6.69
C TYR A 477 -15.11 15.14 7.41
N ILE A 478 -13.95 14.49 7.52
CA ILE A 478 -12.76 15.08 8.15
C ILE A 478 -12.29 16.30 7.36
N LEU A 479 -12.20 16.21 6.03
CA LEU A 479 -11.74 17.32 5.20
C LEU A 479 -12.70 18.52 5.27
N ALA A 480 -14.02 18.28 5.19
CA ALA A 480 -15.02 19.34 5.26
C ALA A 480 -14.96 20.09 6.59
N ARG A 481 -14.93 19.37 7.73
CA ARG A 481 -14.86 20.03 9.04
C ARG A 481 -13.51 20.68 9.30
N TYR A 482 -12.42 20.07 8.85
CA TYR A 482 -11.09 20.68 8.91
C TYR A 482 -11.04 22.03 8.19
N LEU A 483 -11.55 22.11 6.95
CA LEU A 483 -11.57 23.35 6.17
C LEU A 483 -12.66 24.34 6.62
N TRP A 484 -13.65 23.87 7.39
CA TRP A 484 -14.62 24.76 8.06
C TRP A 484 -13.95 25.54 9.19
N HIS A 485 -13.06 24.90 9.95
CA HIS A 485 -12.41 25.49 11.12
C HIS A 485 -11.12 26.24 10.81
N PHE A 486 -10.39 25.85 9.77
CA PHE A 486 -9.05 26.38 9.49
C PHE A 486 -8.89 26.77 8.03
N ASP A 487 -8.35 27.98 7.80
CA ASP A 487 -7.63 28.25 6.56
C ASP A 487 -6.21 27.68 6.67
N ILE A 488 -5.70 27.19 5.54
CA ILE A 488 -4.46 26.42 5.48
C ILE A 488 -3.50 26.95 4.42
N ASP A 489 -2.24 27.14 4.79
CA ASP A 489 -1.19 27.56 3.87
C ASP A 489 0.05 26.67 3.97
N ILE A 490 0.74 26.53 2.84
CA ILE A 490 1.97 25.74 2.77
C ILE A 490 3.11 26.48 3.47
N THR A 491 3.92 25.75 4.25
CA THR A 491 5.15 26.30 4.82
C THR A 491 6.34 26.02 3.91
N GLU A 492 7.43 26.78 4.07
CA GLU A 492 8.69 26.53 3.34
C GLU A 492 9.21 25.10 3.54
N LYS A 493 8.99 24.51 4.71
CA LYS A 493 9.41 23.13 5.04
C LYS A 493 8.73 22.08 4.16
N SER A 494 7.58 22.40 3.59
CA SER A 494 6.71 21.45 2.91
C SER A 494 6.50 21.75 1.43
N LYS A 495 7.05 22.83 0.85
CA LYS A 495 6.81 23.21 -0.56
C LYS A 495 7.12 22.12 -1.58
N THR A 496 8.08 21.24 -1.26
CA THR A 496 8.52 20.12 -2.10
C THR A 496 8.11 18.77 -1.50
N TRP A 497 7.07 18.73 -0.66
CA TRP A 497 6.71 17.55 0.13
C TRP A 497 6.45 16.31 -0.72
N MET A 498 5.83 16.45 -1.90
CA MET A 498 5.59 15.34 -2.85
C MET A 498 6.81 14.99 -3.72
N ASP A 499 7.87 15.80 -3.70
CA ASP A 499 9.01 15.61 -4.59
C ASP A 499 9.87 14.44 -4.12
N ASN A 500 10.20 13.55 -5.06
CA ASN A 500 11.15 12.45 -4.85
C ASN A 500 10.82 11.52 -3.65
N GLN A 501 9.54 11.42 -3.28
CA GLN A 501 9.07 10.51 -2.24
C GLN A 501 9.32 9.05 -2.64
N LYS A 502 9.70 8.24 -1.65
CA LYS A 502 9.80 6.79 -1.81
C LYS A 502 8.43 6.15 -1.64
N ALA A 503 8.23 5.00 -2.25
CA ALA A 503 7.05 4.16 -2.01
C ALA A 503 7.47 2.72 -1.78
N TYR A 504 7.01 2.17 -0.65
CA TYR A 504 7.17 0.77 -0.30
C TYR A 504 5.84 0.04 -0.56
N LEU A 505 5.08 -0.32 0.48
CA LEU A 505 3.67 -0.71 0.31
C LEU A 505 2.78 0.52 0.03
N VAL A 506 3.09 1.61 0.73
CA VAL A 506 2.47 2.94 0.66
C VAL A 506 3.60 3.98 0.52
N TRP A 507 3.24 5.25 0.36
CA TRP A 507 4.19 6.35 0.37
C TRP A 507 4.94 6.46 1.70
N ASP A 508 6.26 6.61 1.60
CA ASP A 508 7.14 7.02 2.70
C ASP A 508 7.09 8.55 2.79
N LYS A 509 6.27 9.04 3.72
CA LYS A 509 5.85 10.45 3.79
C LYS A 509 6.72 11.20 4.81
N PRO A 510 7.40 12.28 4.42
CA PRO A 510 7.99 13.20 5.41
C PRO A 510 6.87 13.94 6.16
N GLY A 511 7.20 14.63 7.26
CA GLY A 511 6.24 15.50 7.95
C GLY A 511 5.65 16.55 7.02
N LEU A 512 4.34 16.78 7.09
CA LEU A 512 3.64 17.82 6.32
C LEU A 512 3.35 19.00 7.24
N PHE A 513 4.23 19.99 7.25
CA PHE A 513 4.06 21.21 8.03
C PHE A 513 3.21 22.21 7.26
N LEU A 514 2.01 22.51 7.75
CA LEU A 514 1.11 23.55 7.25
C LEU A 514 0.97 24.65 8.29
N ARG A 515 0.69 25.86 7.83
CA ARG A 515 0.20 26.93 8.69
C ARG A 515 -1.31 26.86 8.75
N LEU A 516 -1.85 26.84 9.96
CA LEU A 516 -3.28 26.81 10.25
C LEU A 516 -3.67 28.16 10.83
N THR A 517 -4.71 28.77 10.27
CA THR A 517 -5.30 30.01 10.75
C THR A 517 -6.77 29.73 11.07
N PRO A 518 -7.22 29.87 12.33
CA PRO A 518 -8.62 29.65 12.68
C PRO A 518 -9.54 30.57 11.88
N VAL A 519 -10.65 30.04 11.36
CA VAL A 519 -11.66 30.83 10.66
C VAL A 519 -12.50 31.62 11.68
N ASP A 520 -12.53 32.94 11.52
CA ASP A 520 -13.27 33.84 12.42
C ASP A 520 -14.75 33.44 12.53
N GLY A 521 -15.24 33.34 13.76
CA GLY A 521 -16.65 33.02 14.06
C GLY A 521 -16.95 31.53 14.26
N VAL A 522 -16.01 30.63 13.99
CA VAL A 522 -16.19 29.17 14.22
C VAL A 522 -15.68 28.74 15.61
N ALA A 523 -14.65 29.38 16.16
CA ALA A 523 -14.03 29.01 17.44
C ALA A 523 -14.73 29.57 18.70
N ARG A 524 -15.96 30.09 18.61
CA ARG A 524 -16.64 30.79 19.73
C ARG A 524 -18.05 30.29 20.07
N GLU A 525 -18.54 29.24 19.43
CA GLU A 525 -19.73 28.48 19.87
C GLU A 525 -19.29 27.19 20.54
#